data_AF-A0A7C0ZC77-F1
#
_entry.id   AF-A0A7C0ZC77-F1
#
_cell.length_a   1.000
_cell.length_b   1.000
_cell.length_c   1.000
_cell.angle_alpha   90.00
_cell.angle_beta   90.00
_cell.angle_gamma   90.00
#
_symmetry.space_group_name_H-M   'P 1'
#
loop_
_entity.id
_entity.type
_entity.pdbx_description
1 polymer ?
#
loop_
_entity_poly.entity_id
_entity_poly.type
_entity_poly.pdbx_seq_one_letter_code
_entity_poly.pdbx_strand_id
1 'polypeptide(L)' 'MSNISLAVDLGGLRIRNPVMNAAGILGMNQMLMRRVYESGAGAVVSKSIGPEPRVGHENPTFINL' A
#
# COMPACT_ATOMS: atom_id res chain seq x y z
N MET A 1 -6.78 2.72 -29.25
CA MET A 1 -5.62 2.46 -28.37
C MET A 1 -5.61 0.96 -28.09
N SER A 2 -4.51 0.26 -28.35
CA SER A 2 -4.40 -1.16 -28.00
C SER A 2 -4.55 -1.32 -26.49
N ASN A 3 -5.48 -2.18 -26.06
CA ASN A 3 -5.77 -2.37 -24.65
C ASN A 3 -4.74 -3.37 -24.09
N ILE A 4 -3.54 -2.89 -23.79
CA ILE A 4 -2.48 -3.70 -23.19
C ILE A 4 -2.86 -3.98 -21.74
N SER A 5 -3.01 -5.27 -21.39
CA SER A 5 -3.23 -5.69 -20.02
C SER A 5 -1.92 -5.66 -19.23
N LEU A 6 -1.94 -5.06 -18.05
CA LEU A 6 -0.85 -5.11 -17.08
C LEU A 6 -1.08 -6.17 -15.99
N ALA A 7 -2.11 -7.00 -16.11
CA ALA A 7 -2.46 -7.96 -15.07
C ALA A 7 -1.38 -9.03 -14.90
N VAL A 8 -1.07 -9.37 -13.65
CA VAL A 8 -0.02 -10.35 -13.29
C VAL A 8 -0.52 -11.33 -12.24
N ASP A 9 0.11 -12.50 -12.17
CA ASP A 9 -0.05 -13.47 -11.09
C ASP A 9 1.14 -13.32 -10.13
N LEU A 10 0.86 -12.98 -8.87
CA LEU A 10 1.88 -12.72 -7.85
C LEU A 10 1.49 -13.43 -6.55
N GLY A 11 2.34 -14.33 -6.06
CA GLY A 11 2.09 -15.04 -4.80
C GLY A 11 0.78 -15.84 -4.77
N GLY A 12 0.32 -16.34 -5.92
CA GLY A 12 -0.96 -17.04 -6.06
C GLY A 12 -2.19 -16.15 -6.20
N LEU A 13 -2.02 -14.82 -6.27
CA LEU A 13 -3.10 -13.86 -6.48
C LEU A 13 -3.02 -13.25 -7.89
N ARG A 14 -4.16 -13.20 -8.57
CA ARG A 14 -4.32 -12.44 -9.81
C ARG A 14 -4.61 -10.98 -9.49
N ILE A 15 -3.73 -10.06 -9.90
CA ILE A 15 -3.88 -8.62 -9.67
C ILE A 15 -3.96 -7.85 -10.99
N ARG A 16 -4.74 -6.76 -11.00
CA ARG A 16 -5.06 -5.96 -12.21
C ARG A 16 -3.86 -5.19 -12.79
N ASN A 17 -2.84 -4.96 -12.00
CA ASN A 17 -1.53 -4.42 -12.38
C ASN A 17 -0.51 -4.68 -11.24
N PRO A 18 0.80 -4.59 -11.47
CA PRO A 18 1.82 -4.87 -10.44
C PRO A 18 2.10 -3.68 -9.50
N VAL A 19 1.38 -2.56 -9.61
CA VAL A 19 1.68 -1.33 -8.86
C VAL A 19 0.91 -1.32 -7.54
N MET A 20 1.60 -0.96 -6.46
CA MET A 20 1.06 -0.83 -5.11
C MET A 20 1.81 0.25 -4.33
N ASN A 21 1.24 0.72 -3.22
CA ASN A 21 1.92 1.67 -2.33
C ASN A 21 3.08 0.99 -1.59
N ALA A 22 4.09 1.78 -1.22
CA ALA A 22 5.15 1.32 -0.33
C ALA A 22 4.65 1.16 1.11
N ALA A 23 5.25 0.26 1.88
CA ALA A 23 4.89 0.01 3.28
C ALA A 23 5.00 1.29 4.11
N GLY A 24 3.94 1.63 4.84
CA GLY A 24 3.86 2.84 5.66
C GLY A 24 3.47 4.12 4.91
N ILE A 25 3.26 4.06 3.60
CA ILE A 25 2.69 5.16 2.82
C ILE A 25 1.21 4.87 2.60
N LEU A 26 0.32 5.66 3.21
CA LEU A 26 -1.15 5.54 3.06
C LEU A 26 -1.72 4.14 3.38
N GLY A 27 -1.01 3.33 4.16
CA GLY A 27 -1.39 1.96 4.55
C GLY A 27 -1.84 1.82 6.02
N MET A 28 -2.14 2.92 6.72
CA MET A 28 -2.33 2.91 8.19
C MET A 28 -3.75 2.58 8.65
N ASN A 29 -4.76 2.76 7.79
CA ASN A 29 -6.14 2.44 8.11
C ASN A 29 -6.92 2.04 6.84
N GLN A 30 -8.10 1.45 7.04
CA GLN A 30 -8.94 0.93 5.95
C GLN A 30 -9.32 2.00 4.91
N MET A 31 -9.58 3.24 5.32
CA MET A 31 -10.04 4.30 4.42
C MET A 31 -8.94 4.74 3.46
N LEU A 32 -7.71 4.84 3.97
CA LEU A 32 -6.54 5.18 3.14
C LEU A 32 -6.22 4.04 2.16
N MET A 33 -6.26 2.79 2.61
CA MET A 33 -6.03 1.64 1.72
C MET A 33 -7.08 1.56 0.61
N ARG A 34 -8.36 1.75 0.95
CA ARG A 34 -9.44 1.83 -0.04
C ARG A 34 -9.19 2.91 -1.07
N ARG A 35 -8.81 4.11 -0.64
CA ARG A 35 -8.46 5.23 -1.53
C ARG A 35 -7.32 4.88 -2.48
N VAL A 36 -6.26 4.23 -2.01
CA VAL A 36 -5.13 3.81 -2.86
C VAL A 36 -5.60 2.82 -3.94
N TYR A 37 -6.38 1.82 -3.57
CA TYR A 37 -6.90 0.82 -4.50
C TYR A 37 -7.85 1.42 -5.55
N GLU A 38 -8.75 2.31 -5.12
CA GLU A 38 -9.66 3.05 -6.00
C GLU A 38 -8.90 4.01 -6.93
N SER A 39 -7.72 4.49 -6.53
CA SER A 39 -6.89 5.40 -7.33
C SER A 39 -6.09 4.71 -8.45
N GLY A 40 -6.10 3.38 -8.56
CA GLY A 40 -5.42 2.70 -9.66
C GLY A 40 -4.56 1.50 -9.26
N ALA A 41 -4.16 1.41 -7.99
CA ALA A 41 -3.25 0.37 -7.52
C ALA A 41 -3.85 -1.03 -7.73
N GLY A 42 -3.01 -1.99 -8.11
CA GLY A 42 -3.41 -3.37 -8.31
C GLY A 42 -3.57 -4.13 -6.99
N ALA A 43 -2.85 -3.72 -5.97
CA ALA A 43 -2.95 -4.19 -4.59
C ALA A 43 -2.59 -3.04 -3.62
N VAL A 44 -2.75 -3.28 -2.33
CA VAL A 44 -2.37 -2.32 -1.26
C VAL A 44 -1.46 -3.00 -0.25
N VAL A 45 -0.49 -2.25 0.26
CA VAL A 45 0.40 -2.68 1.34
C VAL A 45 0.03 -1.93 2.60
N SER A 46 -0.35 -2.65 3.65
CA SER A 46 -0.62 -2.04 4.95
C SER A 46 0.68 -1.59 5.62
N LYS A 47 0.58 -0.78 6.67
CA LYS A 47 1.67 -0.64 7.62
C LYS A 47 1.85 -1.97 8.36
N SER A 48 3.07 -2.28 8.78
CA SER A 48 3.37 -3.42 9.65
C SER A 48 2.58 -3.29 10.97
N ILE A 49 1.97 -4.40 11.40
CA ILE A 49 1.19 -4.49 12.64
C ILE A 49 1.91 -5.48 13.55
N GLY A 50 2.25 -5.03 14.77
CA GLY A 50 2.80 -5.89 15.81
C GLY A 50 1.69 -6.55 16.63
N PRO A 51 2.02 -7.57 17.44
CA PRO A 51 1.05 -8.23 18.32
C PRO A 51 0.48 -7.29 19.39
N GLU A 52 1.29 -6.32 19.84
CA GLU A 52 0.91 -5.35 20.87
C GLU A 52 0.96 -3.91 20.32
N PRO A 53 0.05 -3.01 20.77
CA PRO A 53 0.07 -1.60 20.39
C PRO A 53 1.38 -0.90 20.78
N ARG A 54 1.82 0.07 19.96
CA ARG A 54 3.01 0.89 20.22
C ARG A 54 2.68 2.37 20.03
N VAL A 55 3.15 3.21 20.95
CA VAL A 55 2.95 4.68 20.90
C VAL A 55 3.75 5.32 19.76
N GLY A 56 4.90 4.74 19.41
CA GLY A 56 5.82 5.31 18.42
C GLY A 56 6.89 6.20 19.07
N HIS A 57 7.77 6.75 18.25
CA HIS A 57 8.82 7.67 18.69
C HIS A 57 8.29 9.11 18.79
N GLU A 58 8.86 9.91 19.70
CA GLU A 58 8.54 11.34 19.79
C GLU A 58 8.98 12.08 18.52
N ASN A 59 8.16 13.04 18.08
CA ASN A 59 8.45 13.84 16.90
C ASN A 59 9.55 14.88 17.18
N PRO A 60 10.36 15.26 16.16
CA PRO A 60 10.22 14.90 14.75
C PRO A 60 10.81 13.52 14.40
N THR A 61 10.02 12.68 13.75
CA THR A 61 10.43 11.34 13.27
C THR A 61 10.66 11.26 11.76
N PHE A 62 10.35 12.33 11.04
CA PHE A 62 10.56 12.48 9.60
C PHE A 62 11.20 13.84 9.34
N ILE A 63 12.28 13.85 8.57
CA ILE A 63 12.94 15.05 8.07
C ILE A 63 13.16 14.87 6.57
N ASN A 64 13.04 15.97 5.82
CA ASN A 64 13.47 15.99 4.43
C ASN A 64 14.97 16.37 4.38
N LEU A 65 15.69 15.79 3.41
CA LEU A 65 17.09 16.13 3.14
C LEU A 65 17.20 17.31 2.17
#